data_AF-A0A4Q2D4A4-F1
#
_entry.id   AF-A0A4Q2D4A4-F1
#
_cell.length_a   1.000
_cell.length_b   1.000
_cell.length_c   1.000
_cell.angle_alpha   90.00
_cell.angle_beta   90.00
_cell.angle_gamma   90.00
#
_symmetry.space_group_name_H-M   'P 1'
#
loop_
_entity.id
_entity.type
_entity.pdbx_description
1 polymer ?
#
loop_
_entity_poly.entity_id
_entity_poly.type
_entity_poly.pdbx_seq_one_letter_code
_entity_poly.pdbx_strand_id
1 'polypeptide(L)'
;MAPASSLEHLTLAFYGRTELAVPITAPKHLFLFMGQATRLHSLTLANCIFPPRLIPFENLEFLRLKYTLLGLRLQDHIKGWWDLCCSGQMKNLKNVYLEGVSFFSVIPHGRCAANTEGVVPPNLKKISFEGDIDACVWLLDRDGLELPPSCNLDLSLKTTENHSLDPLVELDAVCEPERVLSSIVTHILEKDSSYPCTKLTVDDLKFVYRSKIRRITIGFADKVGFSAFLASLLAGTSESVAAKLELTASTRCTEQTRKITQSFARPGGPNDIFGEADSLE
;
A
#
# COMPACT_ATOMS: atom_id res chain seq x y z
N MET A 1 15.43 34.22 -14.98
CA MET A 1 15.29 32.90 -14.34
C MET A 1 16.12 32.91 -13.07
N ALA A 2 15.55 32.55 -11.92
CA ALA A 2 16.36 32.31 -10.71
C ALA A 2 17.31 31.14 -10.97
N PRO A 3 18.53 31.15 -10.42
CA PRO A 3 19.45 30.02 -10.57
C PRO A 3 18.84 28.78 -9.92
N ALA A 4 19.00 27.60 -10.54
CA ALA A 4 18.39 26.37 -10.02
C ALA A 4 18.92 25.96 -8.63
N SER A 5 20.01 26.59 -8.18
CA SER A 5 20.58 26.46 -6.82
C SER A 5 19.70 26.98 -5.68
N SER A 6 18.67 27.79 -5.97
CA SER A 6 17.70 28.27 -4.96
C SER A 6 16.35 27.54 -5.02
N LEU A 7 16.23 26.47 -5.80
CA LEU A 7 14.96 25.77 -5.99
C LEU A 7 14.67 24.85 -4.80
N GLU A 8 13.75 25.28 -3.94
CA GLU A 8 13.33 24.51 -2.75
C GLU A 8 12.09 23.65 -3.01
N HIS A 9 11.24 24.09 -3.94
CA HIS A 9 9.99 23.44 -4.30
C HIS A 9 9.88 23.30 -5.81
N LEU A 10 9.54 22.11 -6.27
CA LEU A 10 9.28 21.85 -7.67
C LEU A 10 7.99 21.07 -7.85
N THR A 11 7.15 21.58 -8.74
CA THR A 11 6.02 20.85 -9.29
C THR A 11 6.15 20.77 -10.79
N LEU A 12 6.16 19.56 -11.32
CA LEU A 12 6.07 19.29 -12.75
C LEU A 12 4.75 18.59 -13.01
N ALA A 13 3.95 19.17 -13.89
CA ALA A 13 2.67 18.63 -14.26
C ALA A 13 2.49 18.70 -15.77
N PHE A 14 2.18 17.57 -16.39
CA PHE A 14 1.79 17.52 -17.80
C PHE A 14 0.27 17.38 -17.89
N TYR A 15 -0.36 18.42 -18.46
CA TYR A 15 -1.78 18.46 -18.76
C TYR A 15 -1.96 18.40 -20.28
N GLY A 16 -1.70 17.23 -20.86
CA GLY A 16 -1.93 16.96 -22.28
C GLY A 16 -3.20 16.15 -22.51
N ARG A 17 -3.78 16.22 -23.72
CA ARG A 17 -4.88 15.31 -24.16
C ARG A 17 -4.43 13.87 -24.39
N THR A 18 -3.14 13.59 -24.30
CA THR A 18 -2.58 12.26 -24.53
C THR A 18 -2.76 11.42 -23.28
N GLU A 19 -3.30 10.21 -23.45
CA GLU A 19 -3.69 9.32 -22.35
C GLU A 19 -2.52 8.68 -21.58
N LEU A 20 -1.28 9.18 -21.79
CA LEU A 20 -0.05 8.53 -21.36
C LEU A 20 0.81 9.49 -20.55
N ALA A 21 1.43 8.98 -19.48
CA ALA A 21 2.43 9.72 -18.72
C ALA A 21 3.63 10.05 -19.62
N VAL A 22 4.08 11.31 -19.56
CA VAL A 22 5.09 11.82 -20.51
C VAL A 22 6.48 11.64 -19.92
N PRO A 23 7.41 10.94 -20.62
CA PRO A 23 8.79 10.86 -20.18
C PRO A 23 9.49 12.20 -20.30
N ILE A 24 10.04 12.68 -19.19
CA ILE A 24 10.92 13.84 -19.16
C ILE A 24 12.33 13.35 -19.45
N THR A 25 12.59 13.04 -20.73
CA THR A 25 13.89 12.57 -21.22
C THR A 25 14.64 13.64 -22.02
N ALA A 26 13.98 14.76 -22.35
CA ALA A 26 14.62 15.81 -23.13
C ALA A 26 15.74 16.49 -22.32
N PRO A 27 16.98 16.57 -22.85
CA PRO A 27 18.12 17.17 -22.16
C PRO A 27 17.84 18.58 -21.62
N LYS A 28 17.06 19.39 -22.34
CA LYS A 28 16.69 20.77 -21.98
C LYS A 28 15.97 20.89 -20.62
N HIS A 29 15.22 19.88 -20.19
CA HIS A 29 14.55 19.88 -18.88
C HIS A 29 15.44 19.27 -17.78
N LEU A 30 16.37 18.39 -18.14
CA LEU A 30 17.34 17.80 -17.23
C LEU A 30 18.39 18.83 -16.74
N PHE A 31 18.70 19.88 -17.52
CA PHE A 31 19.58 20.96 -17.07
C PHE A 31 19.09 21.71 -15.82
N LEU A 32 17.79 21.69 -15.51
CA LEU A 32 17.25 22.25 -14.25
C LEU A 32 17.74 21.49 -13.02
N PHE A 33 18.28 20.29 -13.22
CA PHE A 33 18.49 19.28 -12.19
C PHE A 33 19.93 18.82 -12.05
N MET A 34 20.75 18.96 -13.10
CA MET A 34 22.15 18.53 -13.09
C MET A 34 22.96 19.40 -12.13
N GLY A 35 23.04 18.98 -10.87
CA GLY A 35 23.95 19.50 -9.84
C GLY A 35 23.47 20.72 -9.04
N GLN A 36 22.25 21.21 -9.26
CA GLN A 36 21.78 22.47 -8.64
C GLN A 36 20.59 22.32 -7.70
N ALA A 37 19.85 21.21 -7.73
CA ALA A 37 18.69 21.00 -6.85
C ALA A 37 19.08 20.57 -5.41
N THR A 38 20.23 20.99 -4.90
CA THR A 38 20.73 20.60 -3.57
C THR A 38 19.83 21.12 -2.44
N ARG A 39 19.05 22.17 -2.69
CA ARG A 39 18.08 22.73 -1.74
C ARG A 39 16.66 22.19 -1.92
N LEU A 40 16.44 21.25 -2.85
CA LEU A 40 15.10 20.77 -3.15
C LEU A 40 14.56 19.96 -1.95
N HIS A 41 13.55 20.50 -1.31
CA HIS A 41 12.87 19.89 -0.17
C HIS A 41 11.53 19.27 -0.57
N SER A 42 10.92 19.71 -1.67
CA SER A 42 9.62 19.22 -2.13
C SER A 42 9.60 18.99 -3.63
N LEU A 43 9.18 17.79 -4.02
CA LEU A 43 9.00 17.39 -5.40
C LEU A 43 7.58 16.83 -5.61
N THR A 44 6.86 17.41 -6.56
CA THR A 44 5.59 16.89 -7.06
C THR A 44 5.70 16.60 -8.56
N LEU A 45 5.41 15.37 -8.95
CA LEU A 45 5.33 14.92 -10.33
C LEU A 45 3.90 14.48 -10.62
N ALA A 46 3.20 15.19 -11.51
CA ALA A 46 1.86 14.85 -11.94
C ALA A 46 1.84 14.46 -13.42
N ASN A 47 1.49 13.20 -13.72
CA ASN A 47 1.49 12.62 -15.08
C ASN A 47 2.84 12.76 -15.81
N CYS A 48 3.94 12.76 -15.04
CA CYS A 48 5.31 12.90 -15.55
C CYS A 48 6.12 11.65 -15.19
N ILE A 49 6.88 11.11 -16.13
CA ILE A 49 7.89 10.09 -15.84
C ILE A 49 9.25 10.78 -15.76
N PHE A 50 9.80 10.86 -14.55
CA PHE A 50 11.12 11.40 -14.26
C PHE A 50 12.06 10.30 -13.71
N PRO A 51 13.25 10.05 -14.29
CA PRO A 51 14.15 9.02 -13.78
C PRO A 51 14.82 9.48 -12.47
N PRO A 52 14.57 8.82 -11.33
CA PRO A 52 15.07 9.28 -10.02
C PRO A 52 16.59 9.22 -9.88
N ARG A 53 17.28 8.40 -10.68
CA ARG A 53 18.74 8.19 -10.60
C ARG A 53 19.58 9.36 -11.13
N LEU A 54 18.95 10.41 -11.67
CA LEU A 54 19.66 11.53 -12.29
C LEU A 54 20.04 12.63 -11.31
N ILE A 55 19.51 12.62 -10.08
CA ILE A 55 19.75 13.67 -9.08
C ILE A 55 19.94 13.05 -7.69
N PRO A 56 20.92 13.53 -6.89
CA PRO A 56 20.97 13.25 -5.47
C PRO A 56 19.86 14.04 -4.73
N PHE A 57 18.85 13.34 -4.21
CA PHE A 57 17.72 13.92 -3.48
C PHE A 57 17.91 13.91 -1.95
N GLU A 58 19.11 14.28 -1.47
CA GLU A 58 19.48 14.15 -0.05
C GLU A 58 18.60 14.99 0.88
N ASN A 59 18.19 16.17 0.44
CA ASN A 59 17.39 17.13 1.21
C ASN A 59 15.89 17.03 0.97
N LEU A 60 15.45 16.07 0.14
CA LEU A 60 14.04 15.93 -0.19
C LEU A 60 13.26 15.46 1.05
N GLU A 61 12.29 16.27 1.47
CA GLU A 61 11.41 15.97 2.60
C GLU A 61 10.02 15.50 2.16
N PHE A 62 9.60 15.91 0.96
CA PHE A 62 8.27 15.65 0.42
C PHE A 62 8.37 15.16 -1.01
N LEU A 63 7.86 13.94 -1.25
CA LEU A 63 7.72 13.36 -2.57
C LEU A 63 6.24 13.09 -2.84
N ARG A 64 5.73 13.62 -3.96
CA ARG A 64 4.39 13.32 -4.45
C ARG A 64 4.43 12.91 -5.90
N LEU A 65 3.98 11.69 -6.19
CA LEU A 65 3.82 11.17 -7.52
C LEU A 65 2.32 10.97 -7.76
N LYS A 66 1.77 11.63 -8.77
CA LYS A 66 0.34 11.62 -9.09
C LYS A 66 0.12 11.21 -10.53
N TYR A 67 -0.68 10.18 -10.73
CA TYR A 67 -1.05 9.67 -12.03
C TYR A 67 -2.55 9.59 -12.14
N THR A 68 -3.07 9.95 -13.31
CA THR A 68 -4.50 9.82 -13.61
C THR A 68 -4.78 8.72 -14.62
N LEU A 69 -3.73 8.23 -15.31
CA LEU A 69 -3.86 7.35 -16.47
C LEU A 69 -2.78 6.28 -16.47
N LEU A 70 -3.08 5.18 -17.16
CA LEU A 70 -2.27 3.96 -17.19
C LEU A 70 -1.22 4.05 -18.28
N GLY A 71 0.00 3.62 -17.96
CA GLY A 71 1.07 3.59 -18.95
C GLY A 71 2.02 2.44 -18.69
N LEU A 72 2.44 1.76 -19.77
CA LEU A 72 3.35 0.60 -19.82
C LEU A 72 4.76 0.83 -19.23
N ARG A 73 5.02 2.00 -18.64
CA ARG A 73 6.31 2.36 -18.00
C ARG A 73 6.16 2.98 -16.62
N LEU A 74 4.92 3.06 -16.12
CA LEU A 74 4.67 3.64 -14.81
C LEU A 74 5.26 2.76 -13.71
N GLN A 75 5.19 1.43 -13.84
CA GLN A 75 5.66 0.52 -12.80
C GLN A 75 7.17 0.65 -12.55
N ASP A 76 7.99 0.68 -13.61
CA ASP A 76 9.45 0.89 -13.50
C ASP A 76 9.80 2.25 -12.89
N HIS A 77 9.02 3.27 -13.22
CA HIS A 77 9.21 4.61 -12.67
C HIS A 77 8.90 4.64 -11.17
N ILE A 78 7.76 4.08 -10.75
CA ILE A 78 7.38 3.95 -9.34
C ILE A 78 8.43 3.11 -8.59
N LYS A 79 8.84 1.98 -9.18
CA LYS A 79 9.92 1.14 -8.64
C LYS A 79 11.18 1.95 -8.43
N GLY A 80 11.64 2.72 -9.43
CA GLY A 80 12.85 3.51 -9.31
C GLY A 80 12.79 4.53 -8.16
N TRP A 81 11.64 5.15 -7.93
CA TRP A 81 11.45 6.08 -6.80
C TRP A 81 11.40 5.36 -5.46
N TRP A 82 10.77 4.19 -5.43
CA TRP A 82 10.70 3.36 -4.24
C TRP A 82 12.08 2.78 -3.87
N ASP A 83 12.84 2.27 -4.84
CA ASP A 83 14.22 1.83 -4.68
C ASP A 83 15.09 2.96 -4.11
N LEU A 84 14.94 4.19 -4.63
CA LEU A 84 15.66 5.36 -4.11
C LEU A 84 15.25 5.67 -2.66
N CYS A 85 13.97 5.54 -2.32
CA CYS A 85 13.47 5.73 -0.95
C CYS A 85 14.14 4.73 -0.01
N CYS A 86 14.21 3.47 -0.42
CA CYS A 86 14.85 2.42 0.34
C CYS A 86 16.38 2.54 0.38
N SER A 87 17.03 3.17 -0.59
CA SER A 87 18.50 3.18 -0.73
C SER A 87 19.28 3.95 0.35
N GLY A 88 18.59 4.63 1.27
CA GLY A 88 19.22 5.52 2.24
C GLY A 88 19.71 6.85 1.65
N GLN A 89 19.48 7.14 0.37
CA GLN A 89 19.84 8.42 -0.25
C GLN A 89 18.88 9.56 0.13
N MET A 90 17.61 9.26 0.40
CA MET A 90 16.59 10.24 0.78
C MET A 90 16.39 10.31 2.31
N LYS A 91 17.47 10.57 3.06
CA LYS A 91 17.49 10.51 4.54
C LYS A 91 16.52 11.48 5.23
N ASN A 92 16.24 12.61 4.58
CA ASN A 92 15.36 13.65 5.09
C ASN A 92 13.89 13.47 4.70
N LEU A 93 13.57 12.42 3.96
CA LEU A 93 12.22 12.19 3.46
C LEU A 93 11.25 11.97 4.62
N LYS A 94 10.24 12.84 4.71
CA LYS A 94 9.21 12.82 5.75
C LYS A 94 7.88 12.31 5.20
N ASN A 95 7.56 12.60 3.94
CA ASN A 95 6.27 12.25 3.37
C ASN A 95 6.39 11.73 1.94
N VAL A 96 5.70 10.62 1.68
CA VAL A 96 5.55 10.03 0.34
C VAL A 96 4.06 9.94 0.02
N TYR A 97 3.68 10.48 -1.13
CA TYR A 97 2.33 10.41 -1.67
C TYR A 97 2.40 9.76 -3.05
N LEU A 98 1.69 8.65 -3.21
CA LEU A 98 1.58 7.90 -4.46
C LEU A 98 0.09 7.86 -4.82
N GLU A 99 -0.31 8.60 -5.86
CA GLU A 99 -1.71 8.75 -6.24
C GLU A 99 -1.96 8.19 -7.64
N GLY A 100 -3.02 7.38 -7.78
CA GLY A 100 -3.41 6.72 -9.03
C GLY A 100 -2.37 5.74 -9.55
N VAL A 101 -1.67 5.04 -8.65
CA VAL A 101 -0.71 4.00 -9.01
C VAL A 101 -1.43 2.69 -9.27
N SER A 102 -1.11 2.00 -10.35
CA SER A 102 -1.65 0.68 -10.61
C SER A 102 -0.76 -0.11 -11.55
N PHE A 103 -0.65 -1.42 -11.28
CA PHE A 103 0.26 -2.32 -11.98
C PHE A 103 -0.41 -3.21 -13.02
N PHE A 104 -1.76 -3.28 -13.07
CA PHE A 104 -2.67 -3.86 -14.10
C PHE A 104 -2.38 -5.29 -14.61
N SER A 105 -1.13 -5.63 -14.94
CA SER A 105 -0.70 -6.94 -15.46
C SER A 105 0.80 -7.19 -15.32
N VAL A 106 1.60 -6.22 -14.87
CA VAL A 106 3.05 -6.37 -14.73
C VAL A 106 3.47 -5.83 -13.38
N ILE A 107 3.80 -6.75 -12.48
CA ILE A 107 4.38 -6.43 -11.19
C ILE A 107 5.89 -6.37 -11.38
N PRO A 108 6.58 -5.28 -11.00
CA PRO A 108 8.02 -5.18 -11.18
C PRO A 108 8.76 -6.29 -10.42
N HIS A 109 9.72 -6.93 -11.08
CA HIS A 109 10.63 -7.87 -10.41
C HIS A 109 11.60 -7.12 -9.50
N GLY A 110 11.94 -7.75 -8.38
CA GLY A 110 12.88 -7.21 -7.41
C GLY A 110 12.28 -6.10 -6.56
N ARG A 111 12.08 -6.38 -5.28
CA ARG A 111 11.72 -5.39 -4.26
C ARG A 111 13.00 -4.84 -3.64
N CYS A 112 12.90 -3.80 -2.81
CA CYS A 112 14.05 -3.32 -2.03
C CYS A 112 14.65 -4.51 -1.24
N ALA A 113 15.84 -4.99 -1.61
CA ALA A 113 16.44 -6.17 -0.99
C ALA A 113 16.75 -5.90 0.50
N ALA A 114 16.51 -6.88 1.37
CA ALA A 114 16.82 -6.80 2.81
C ALA A 114 18.33 -6.75 3.12
N ASN A 115 19.14 -7.14 2.14
CA ASN A 115 20.56 -7.46 2.22
C ASN A 115 21.47 -6.38 1.60
N THR A 116 20.90 -5.43 0.87
CA THR A 116 21.46 -4.08 0.79
C THR A 116 21.01 -3.32 2.04
N GLU A 117 21.76 -2.35 2.54
CA GLU A 117 21.42 -1.45 3.66
C GLU A 117 20.16 -0.58 3.42
N GLY A 118 19.11 -1.20 2.90
CA GLY A 118 17.92 -0.56 2.39
C GLY A 118 17.00 -0.24 3.55
N VAL A 119 17.28 0.86 4.26
CA VAL A 119 16.47 1.28 5.40
C VAL A 119 15.48 2.32 4.90
N VAL A 120 14.19 2.10 5.14
CA VAL A 120 13.16 3.13 4.93
C VAL A 120 13.62 4.39 5.67
N PRO A 121 13.49 5.61 5.10
CA PRO A 121 14.05 6.80 5.73
C PRO A 121 13.60 6.92 7.19
N PRO A 122 14.52 7.10 8.16
CA PRO A 122 14.18 7.08 9.59
C PRO A 122 13.23 8.21 9.99
N ASN A 123 13.23 9.29 9.21
CA ASN A 123 12.37 10.46 9.40
C ASN A 123 11.02 10.34 8.70
N LEU A 124 10.70 9.20 8.08
CA LEU A 124 9.45 9.01 7.36
C LEU A 124 8.26 9.04 8.34
N LYS A 125 7.38 10.02 8.16
CA LYS A 125 6.20 10.26 9.00
C LYS A 125 4.89 9.85 8.34
N LYS A 126 4.87 9.77 7.00
CA LYS A 126 3.66 9.45 6.26
C LYS A 126 3.95 8.76 4.93
N ILE A 127 3.22 7.67 4.69
CA ILE A 127 3.00 7.09 3.37
C ILE A 127 1.50 7.23 3.08
N SER A 128 1.18 7.88 1.96
CA SER A 128 -0.17 7.95 1.42
C SER A 128 -0.17 7.25 0.06
N PHE A 129 -1.05 6.27 -0.11
CA PHE A 129 -1.19 5.52 -1.34
C PHE A 129 -2.64 5.52 -1.80
N GLU A 130 -2.87 5.85 -3.07
CA GLU A 130 -4.12 5.65 -3.77
C GLU A 130 -3.83 4.86 -5.05
N GLY A 131 -4.43 3.69 -5.21
CA GLY A 131 -4.07 2.80 -6.30
C GLY A 131 -4.70 1.41 -6.20
N ASP A 132 -4.28 0.48 -7.05
CA ASP A 132 -4.71 -0.91 -6.93
C ASP A 132 -4.07 -1.62 -5.72
N ILE A 133 -4.73 -2.68 -5.25
CA ILE A 133 -4.24 -3.45 -4.10
C ILE A 133 -2.91 -4.15 -4.40
N ASP A 134 -2.70 -4.61 -5.63
CA ASP A 134 -1.48 -5.32 -6.04
C ASP A 134 -0.24 -4.42 -5.96
N ALA A 135 -0.32 -3.18 -6.44
CA ALA A 135 0.79 -2.23 -6.30
C ALA A 135 0.99 -1.82 -4.84
N CYS A 136 -0.09 -1.65 -4.07
CA CYS A 136 0.01 -1.36 -2.64
C CYS A 136 0.79 -2.47 -1.91
N VAL A 137 0.40 -3.72 -2.15
CA VAL A 137 1.03 -4.88 -1.54
C VAL A 137 2.46 -4.99 -2.03
N TRP A 138 2.75 -4.86 -3.32
CA TRP A 138 4.13 -4.90 -3.81
C TRP A 138 5.05 -3.85 -3.14
N LEU A 139 4.54 -2.65 -2.87
CA LEU A 139 5.29 -1.59 -2.20
C LEU A 139 5.57 -1.91 -0.72
N LEU A 140 4.60 -2.54 -0.03
CA LEU A 140 4.62 -2.74 1.42
C LEU A 140 5.08 -4.14 1.85
N ASP A 141 4.89 -5.16 1.00
CA ASP A 141 5.22 -6.56 1.22
C ASP A 141 6.72 -6.76 0.97
N ARG A 142 7.53 -6.43 1.96
CA ARG A 142 8.96 -6.66 1.91
C ARG A 142 9.37 -7.42 3.15
N ASP A 143 10.17 -8.46 2.95
CA ASP A 143 10.88 -9.15 4.01
C ASP A 143 11.69 -8.12 4.82
N GLY A 144 11.24 -7.85 6.05
CA GLY A 144 11.87 -6.88 6.94
C GLY A 144 11.53 -5.41 6.65
N LEU A 145 10.40 -5.08 6.01
CA LEU A 145 9.92 -3.69 6.00
C LEU A 145 9.59 -3.23 7.42
N GLU A 146 10.49 -2.44 7.99
CA GLU A 146 10.25 -1.78 9.25
C GLU A 146 9.93 -0.31 8.98
N LEU A 147 8.64 0.00 8.92
CA LEU A 147 8.22 1.40 8.94
C LEU A 147 8.62 2.02 10.28
N PRO A 148 9.16 3.25 10.29
CA PRO A 148 9.46 3.95 11.53
C PRO A 148 8.25 3.95 12.48
N PRO A 149 8.44 3.84 13.81
CA PRO A 149 7.33 3.75 14.76
C PRO A 149 6.29 4.86 14.66
N SER A 150 6.69 6.05 14.20
CA SER A 150 5.82 7.22 14.03
C SER A 150 5.25 7.40 12.61
N CYS A 151 5.53 6.47 11.70
CA CYS A 151 5.07 6.56 10.32
C CYS A 151 3.57 6.21 10.24
N ASN A 152 2.79 7.17 9.74
CA ASN A 152 1.38 7.00 9.43
C ASN A 152 1.19 6.37 8.06
N LEU A 153 0.15 5.57 7.92
CA LEU A 153 -0.20 4.88 6.69
C LEU A 153 -1.64 5.21 6.29
N ASP A 154 -1.81 5.87 5.15
CA ASP A 154 -3.13 6.19 4.57
C ASP A 154 -3.24 5.50 3.20
N LEU A 155 -4.02 4.42 3.11
CA LEU A 155 -4.25 3.61 1.91
C LEU A 155 -5.68 3.80 1.40
N SER A 156 -5.82 4.04 0.10
CA SER A 156 -7.09 4.11 -0.62
C SER A 156 -7.03 3.17 -1.82
N LEU A 157 -7.54 1.96 -1.62
CA LEU A 157 -7.35 0.82 -2.51
C LEU A 157 -8.51 0.70 -3.48
N LYS A 158 -8.18 0.60 -4.76
CA LYS A 158 -9.09 0.22 -5.84
C LYS A 158 -8.95 -1.29 -6.04
N THR A 159 -10.07 -1.98 -6.20
CA THR A 159 -10.06 -3.41 -6.53
C THR A 159 -9.42 -3.59 -7.90
N THR A 160 -8.65 -4.66 -8.07
CA THR A 160 -8.19 -5.09 -9.38
C THR A 160 -9.44 -5.45 -10.18
N GLU A 161 -9.78 -4.65 -11.19
CA GLU A 161 -10.77 -5.08 -12.17
C GLU A 161 -10.22 -6.39 -12.79
N ASN A 162 -11.05 -7.43 -12.84
CA ASN A 162 -10.75 -8.72 -13.46
C ASN A 162 -10.42 -8.53 -14.95
N HIS A 163 -9.20 -8.11 -15.25
CA HIS A 163 -8.69 -8.03 -16.60
C HIS A 163 -7.91 -9.31 -16.83
N SER A 164 -8.48 -10.15 -17.70
CA SER A 164 -7.89 -11.34 -18.32
C SER A 164 -6.36 -11.25 -18.36
N LEU A 165 -5.70 -11.89 -17.41
CA LEU A 165 -4.26 -12.11 -17.44
C LEU A 165 -3.94 -12.86 -18.74
N ASP A 166 -3.05 -12.29 -19.56
CA ASP A 166 -2.49 -13.00 -20.71
C ASP A 166 -1.74 -14.24 -20.15
N PRO A 167 -2.07 -15.49 -20.57
CA PRO A 167 -1.60 -16.72 -19.91
C PRO A 167 -0.07 -16.95 -19.94
N LEU A 168 0.68 -16.05 -20.55
CA LEU A 168 2.11 -16.20 -20.83
C LEU A 168 3.02 -15.43 -19.88
N VAL A 169 2.46 -14.66 -18.95
CA VAL A 169 3.25 -14.02 -17.88
C VAL A 169 3.03 -14.83 -16.61
N GLU A 170 4.02 -15.64 -16.25
CA GLU A 170 4.17 -16.14 -14.88
C GLU A 170 4.39 -14.92 -13.96
N LEU A 171 3.30 -14.25 -13.58
CA LEU A 171 3.36 -13.43 -12.40
C LEU A 171 3.48 -14.39 -11.23
N ASP A 172 4.49 -14.17 -10.38
CA ASP A 172 4.36 -14.35 -8.94
C ASP A 172 3.21 -13.43 -8.46
N ALA A 173 2.01 -13.66 -8.98
CA ALA A 173 0.81 -12.96 -8.61
C ALA A 173 0.66 -13.22 -7.13
N VAL A 174 0.53 -12.15 -6.36
CA VAL A 174 0.24 -12.28 -4.95
C VAL A 174 -1.11 -12.98 -4.90
N CYS A 175 -1.13 -14.30 -4.65
CA CYS A 175 -2.35 -15.12 -4.83
C CYS A 175 -3.52 -14.65 -3.95
N GLU A 176 -3.28 -13.80 -2.95
CA GLU A 176 -4.30 -13.20 -2.08
C GLU A 176 -3.77 -11.85 -1.56
N PRO A 177 -3.85 -10.74 -2.33
CA PRO A 177 -3.23 -9.47 -1.95
C PRO A 177 -3.84 -8.91 -0.64
N GLU A 178 -5.11 -9.18 -0.37
CA GLU A 178 -5.76 -8.85 0.89
C GLU A 178 -5.12 -9.55 2.08
N ARG A 179 -4.75 -10.82 1.92
CA ARG A 179 -4.10 -11.60 2.97
C ARG A 179 -2.71 -11.06 3.26
N VAL A 180 -1.94 -10.73 2.23
CA VAL A 180 -0.61 -10.13 2.42
C VAL A 180 -0.73 -8.78 3.11
N LEU A 181 -1.66 -7.93 2.66
CA LEU A 181 -1.94 -6.66 3.34
C LEU A 181 -2.34 -6.87 4.81
N SER A 182 -3.17 -7.88 5.09
CA SER A 182 -3.55 -8.22 6.47
C SER A 182 -2.34 -8.64 7.32
N SER A 183 -1.41 -9.41 6.76
CA SER A 183 -0.18 -9.83 7.44
C SER A 183 0.70 -8.62 7.80
N ILE A 184 0.87 -7.69 6.87
CA ILE A 184 1.62 -6.44 7.09
C ILE A 184 0.98 -5.63 8.22
N VAL A 185 -0.34 -5.47 8.21
CA VAL A 185 -1.07 -4.75 9.24
C VAL A 185 -0.93 -5.44 10.60
N THR A 186 -1.12 -6.76 10.67
CA THR A 186 -0.95 -7.54 11.89
C THR A 186 0.44 -7.34 12.49
N HIS A 187 1.50 -7.41 11.68
CA HIS A 187 2.88 -7.21 12.14
C HIS A 187 3.09 -5.80 12.73
N ILE A 188 2.51 -4.76 12.09
CA ILE A 188 2.58 -3.40 12.62
C ILE A 188 1.83 -3.31 13.97
N LEU A 189 0.64 -3.91 14.07
CA LEU A 189 -0.16 -3.90 15.29
C LEU A 189 0.53 -4.66 16.44
N GLU A 190 1.21 -5.75 16.15
CA GLU A 190 2.01 -6.51 17.12
C GLU A 190 3.18 -5.69 17.67
N LYS A 191 3.91 -5.00 16.79
CA LYS A 191 4.98 -4.07 17.20
C LYS A 191 4.45 -2.88 17.99
N ASP A 192 3.29 -2.37 17.63
CA ASP A 192 2.62 -1.27 18.33
C ASP A 192 1.96 -1.71 19.64
N SER A 193 1.93 -3.01 19.95
CA SER A 193 1.20 -3.56 21.10
C SER A 193 1.65 -3.05 22.47
N SER A 194 2.81 -2.40 22.55
CA SER A 194 3.30 -1.68 23.73
C SER A 194 2.60 -0.33 23.95
N TYR A 195 1.89 0.19 22.96
CA TYR A 195 1.17 1.46 23.01
C TYR A 195 -0.35 1.22 23.02
N PRO A 196 -1.10 1.92 23.87
CA PRO A 196 -2.55 1.74 23.92
C PRO A 196 -3.21 2.19 22.62
N CYS A 197 -4.15 1.37 22.13
CA CYS A 197 -5.05 1.76 21.06
C CYS A 197 -5.97 2.89 21.57
N THR A 198 -6.09 3.96 20.78
CA THR A 198 -6.96 5.12 21.09
C THR A 198 -8.20 5.17 20.22
N LYS A 199 -8.16 4.52 19.05
CA LYS A 199 -9.30 4.39 18.15
C LYS A 199 -9.10 3.18 17.24
N LEU A 200 -10.10 2.31 17.19
CA LEU A 200 -10.25 1.28 16.16
C LEU A 200 -11.67 1.40 15.60
N THR A 201 -11.80 1.61 14.29
CA THR A 201 -13.12 1.66 13.64
C THR A 201 -13.08 0.92 12.31
N VAL A 202 -14.14 0.14 12.06
CA VAL A 202 -14.41 -0.53 10.80
C VAL A 202 -15.77 -0.01 10.33
N ASP A 203 -15.78 0.77 9.24
CA ASP A 203 -16.99 1.45 8.74
C ASP A 203 -17.00 1.46 7.21
N ASP A 204 -18.12 1.07 6.60
CA ASP A 204 -18.45 1.14 5.17
C ASP A 204 -17.23 1.17 4.21
N LEU A 205 -16.42 0.10 4.23
CA LEU A 205 -15.19 -0.12 3.43
C LEU A 205 -13.89 0.47 3.96
N LYS A 206 -13.86 0.89 5.22
CA LYS A 206 -12.72 1.57 5.82
C LYS A 206 -12.32 0.96 7.15
N PHE A 207 -11.06 0.61 7.27
CA PHE A 207 -10.38 0.27 8.51
C PHE A 207 -9.58 1.47 9.00
N VAL A 208 -9.72 1.84 10.28
CA VAL A 208 -8.93 2.89 10.91
C VAL A 208 -8.41 2.39 12.25
N TYR A 209 -7.10 2.43 12.41
CA TYR A 209 -6.41 2.21 13.68
C TYR A 209 -5.64 3.48 14.07
N ARG A 210 -5.66 3.82 15.36
CA ARG A 210 -4.89 4.94 15.91
C ARG A 210 -4.32 4.56 17.27
N SER A 211 -3.01 4.68 17.39
CA SER A 211 -2.28 4.62 18.66
C SER A 211 -1.72 5.99 19.02
N LYS A 212 -0.95 6.05 20.10
CA LYS A 212 -0.17 7.26 20.46
C LYS A 212 0.95 7.57 19.47
N ILE A 213 1.43 6.58 18.73
CA ILE A 213 2.62 6.72 17.87
C ILE A 213 2.27 6.83 16.39
N ARG A 214 1.19 6.19 15.92
CA ARG A 214 0.80 6.24 14.50
C ARG A 214 -0.69 6.10 14.27
N ARG A 215 -1.10 6.43 13.05
CA ARG A 215 -2.42 6.19 12.46
C ARG A 215 -2.28 5.32 11.22
N ILE A 216 -3.13 4.31 11.12
CA ILE A 216 -3.32 3.47 9.93
C ILE A 216 -4.75 3.69 9.46
N THR A 217 -4.93 3.98 8.18
CA THR A 217 -6.23 4.10 7.52
C THR A 217 -6.17 3.32 6.22
N ILE A 218 -7.09 2.39 6.02
CA ILE A 218 -7.19 1.58 4.81
C ILE A 218 -8.63 1.67 4.32
N GLY A 219 -8.84 2.30 3.17
CA GLY A 219 -10.11 2.32 2.48
C GLY A 219 -10.09 1.41 1.27
N PHE A 220 -11.19 0.74 0.98
CA PHE A 220 -11.39 -0.08 -0.21
C PHE A 220 -12.49 0.53 -1.08
N ALA A 221 -12.38 0.34 -2.39
CA ALA A 221 -13.40 0.76 -3.34
C ALA A 221 -14.62 -0.19 -3.36
N ASP A 222 -14.45 -1.44 -2.92
CA ASP A 222 -15.48 -2.48 -2.99
C ASP A 222 -15.59 -3.31 -1.69
N LYS A 223 -16.73 -3.99 -1.55
CA LYS A 223 -17.04 -4.83 -0.38
C LYS A 223 -16.33 -6.16 -0.37
N VAL A 224 -15.96 -6.71 -1.53
CA VAL A 224 -15.38 -8.06 -1.64
C VAL A 224 -13.96 -8.04 -1.10
N GLY A 225 -13.09 -7.18 -1.64
CA GLY A 225 -11.71 -7.00 -1.18
C GLY A 225 -11.66 -6.57 0.28
N PHE A 226 -12.54 -5.65 0.70
CA PHE A 226 -12.59 -5.25 2.12
C PHE A 226 -12.95 -6.42 3.06
N SER A 227 -13.94 -7.23 2.67
CA SER A 227 -14.37 -8.37 3.49
C SER A 227 -13.29 -9.45 3.57
N ALA A 228 -12.60 -9.73 2.46
CA ALA A 228 -11.48 -10.65 2.43
C ALA A 228 -10.32 -10.16 3.33
N PHE A 229 -9.94 -8.89 3.23
CA PHE A 229 -8.94 -8.28 4.10
C PHE A 229 -9.30 -8.39 5.59
N LEU A 230 -10.53 -8.05 5.96
CA LEU A 230 -10.98 -8.15 7.35
C LEU A 230 -11.00 -9.59 7.85
N ALA A 231 -11.48 -10.53 7.04
CA ALA A 231 -11.50 -11.95 7.41
C ALA A 231 -10.08 -12.47 7.68
N SER A 232 -9.12 -12.15 6.81
CA SER A 232 -7.71 -12.51 7.00
C SER A 232 -7.07 -11.81 8.21
N LEU A 233 -7.37 -10.53 8.42
CA LEU A 233 -6.86 -9.78 9.57
C LEU A 233 -7.33 -10.40 10.89
N LEU A 234 -8.63 -10.71 11.00
CA LEU A 234 -9.21 -11.34 12.19
C LEU A 234 -8.64 -12.73 12.46
N ALA A 235 -8.40 -13.51 11.39
CA ALA A 235 -7.80 -14.85 11.51
C ALA A 235 -6.31 -14.80 11.90
N GLY A 236 -5.58 -13.77 11.48
CA GLY A 236 -4.13 -13.63 11.69
C GLY A 236 -3.74 -12.93 12.99
N THR A 237 -4.63 -12.16 13.62
CA THR A 237 -4.30 -11.47 14.87
C THR A 237 -4.27 -12.41 16.07
N SER A 238 -3.17 -12.42 16.83
CA SER A 238 -3.07 -13.16 18.09
C SER A 238 -4.13 -12.73 19.12
N GLU A 239 -4.51 -13.61 20.05
CA GLU A 239 -5.50 -13.31 21.10
C GLU A 239 -5.13 -12.06 21.92
N SER A 240 -3.83 -11.81 22.13
CA SER A 240 -3.29 -10.61 22.79
C SER A 240 -3.61 -9.34 22.01
N VAL A 241 -3.43 -9.36 20.69
CA VAL A 241 -3.74 -8.24 19.80
C VAL A 241 -5.26 -8.09 19.67
N ALA A 242 -6.00 -9.19 19.50
CA ALA A 242 -7.46 -9.19 19.44
C ALA A 242 -8.12 -8.63 20.71
N ALA A 243 -7.61 -9.00 21.89
CA ALA A 243 -8.06 -8.48 23.18
C ALA A 243 -7.72 -6.99 23.36
N LYS A 244 -6.51 -6.56 22.96
CA LYS A 244 -6.10 -5.13 23.01
C LYS A 244 -6.83 -4.25 21.99
N LEU A 245 -7.30 -4.84 20.90
CA LEU A 245 -8.09 -4.17 19.88
C LEU A 245 -9.58 -4.09 20.24
N GLU A 246 -10.02 -4.68 21.37
CA GLU A 246 -11.44 -4.86 21.70
C GLU A 246 -12.23 -5.45 20.50
N LEU A 247 -11.62 -6.37 19.75
CA LEU A 247 -12.32 -7.08 18.66
C LEU A 247 -13.39 -8.05 19.17
N THR A 248 -13.55 -8.14 20.50
CA THR A 248 -14.77 -8.65 21.14
C THR A 248 -15.88 -7.60 21.10
N ALA A 249 -16.72 -7.70 20.06
CA ALA A 249 -18.13 -7.32 20.02
C ALA A 249 -18.64 -6.35 21.12
N SER A 250 -18.32 -5.06 21.02
CA SER A 250 -19.01 -3.97 21.71
C SER A 250 -18.56 -2.67 21.04
N THR A 251 -19.37 -1.76 20.50
CA THR A 251 -20.79 -1.44 20.65
C THR A 251 -21.23 -0.75 19.36
N ARG A 252 -22.36 -1.19 18.77
CA ARG A 252 -22.98 -0.79 17.46
C ARG A 252 -22.68 -1.64 16.21
N CYS A 253 -22.06 -2.81 16.34
CA CYS A 253 -21.91 -3.78 15.23
C CYS A 253 -22.66 -5.11 15.46
N THR A 254 -23.79 -5.11 16.17
CA THR A 254 -24.51 -6.36 16.47
C THR A 254 -25.51 -6.82 15.40
N GLU A 255 -25.83 -6.00 14.37
CA GLU A 255 -26.76 -6.43 13.30
C GLU A 255 -26.09 -6.78 11.96
N GLN A 256 -24.93 -6.21 11.63
CA GLN A 256 -24.27 -6.50 10.34
C GLN A 256 -23.27 -7.65 10.40
N THR A 257 -22.46 -7.76 11.47
CA THR A 257 -21.50 -8.87 11.61
C THR A 257 -22.21 -10.21 11.73
N ARG A 258 -23.38 -10.25 12.37
CA ARG A 258 -24.21 -11.47 12.48
C ARG A 258 -24.75 -11.94 11.13
N LYS A 259 -25.02 -11.02 10.19
CA LYS A 259 -25.43 -11.37 8.82
C LYS A 259 -24.27 -11.92 8.02
N ILE A 260 -23.07 -11.36 8.16
CA ILE A 260 -21.87 -11.82 7.43
C ILE A 260 -21.44 -13.21 7.93
N THR A 261 -21.37 -13.46 9.24
CA THR A 261 -20.99 -14.79 9.75
C THR A 261 -22.04 -15.87 9.46
N GLN A 262 -23.33 -15.51 9.35
CA GLN A 262 -24.40 -16.47 9.01
C GLN A 262 -24.52 -16.73 7.50
N SER A 263 -24.11 -15.80 6.63
CA SER A 263 -24.12 -16.01 5.17
C SER A 263 -22.92 -16.82 4.65
N PHE A 264 -21.81 -16.88 5.40
CA PHE A 264 -20.62 -17.65 5.02
C PHE A 264 -20.51 -19.03 5.71
N ALA A 265 -21.37 -19.32 6.68
CA ALA A 265 -21.48 -20.64 7.31
C ALA A 265 -22.56 -21.51 6.64
N ARG A 266 -22.41 -21.83 5.35
CA ARG A 266 -22.98 -23.02 4.67
C ARG A 266 -22.51 -23.11 3.22
N PRO A 267 -21.77 -24.17 2.89
CA PRO A 267 -22.26 -25.15 1.93
C PRO A 267 -22.46 -26.50 2.63
N GLY A 268 -23.48 -27.23 2.19
CA GLY A 268 -24.09 -28.33 2.93
C GLY A 268 -23.17 -29.49 3.30
N GLY A 269 -23.33 -29.96 4.54
CA GLY A 269 -23.11 -31.37 4.87
C GLY A 269 -24.43 -32.13 4.69
N PRO A 270 -24.43 -33.33 4.07
CA PRO A 270 -25.54 -34.25 4.23
C PRO A 270 -25.46 -34.86 5.64
N ASN A 271 -26.58 -34.82 6.35
CA ASN A 271 -26.77 -35.54 7.61
C ASN A 271 -26.74 -37.05 7.33
N ASP A 272 -25.95 -37.76 8.13
CA ASP A 272 -26.19 -39.16 8.45
C ASP A 272 -27.57 -39.32 9.09
N ILE A 273 -28.34 -40.31 8.62
CA ILE A 273 -29.34 -40.99 9.44
C ILE A 273 -29.16 -42.50 9.21
N PHE A 274 -28.46 -43.14 10.13
CA PHE A 274 -28.60 -44.56 10.42
C PHE A 274 -29.91 -44.76 11.21
N GLY A 275 -30.68 -45.77 10.83
CA GLY A 275 -31.78 -46.34 11.61
C GLY A 275 -31.76 -47.85 11.44
N GLU A 276 -31.50 -48.56 12.54
CA GLU A 276 -31.52 -50.02 12.67
C GLU A 276 -32.91 -50.62 12.39
N ALA A 277 -32.95 -51.84 11.86
CA ALA A 277 -33.95 -52.86 12.22
C ALA A 277 -33.47 -54.27 11.82
N ASP A 278 -33.16 -55.05 12.85
CA ASP A 278 -33.32 -56.49 13.09
C ASP A 278 -33.47 -57.52 11.94
N SER A 279 -32.74 -58.62 12.16
CA SER A 279 -32.89 -59.95 11.56
C SER A 279 -34.21 -60.63 11.93
N LEU A 280 -34.85 -61.34 10.98
CA LEU A 280 -35.34 -62.74 11.09
C LEU A 280 -36.14 -63.16 9.83
N GLU A 281 -35.81 -64.38 9.36
CA GLU A 281 -36.42 -65.23 8.31
C GLU A 281 -36.28 -64.81 6.82
#